data_AF-A0A950HW72-F1
#
_entry.id   AF-A0A950HW72-F1
#
_cell.length_a   1.000
_cell.length_b   1.000
_cell.length_c   1.000
_cell.angle_alpha   90.00
_cell.angle_beta   90.00
_cell.angle_gamma   90.00
#
_symmetry.space_group_name_H-M   'P 1'
#
loop_
_entity.id
_entity.type
_entity.pdbx_description
1 polymer ?
#
loop_
_entity_poly.entity_id
_entity_poly.type
_entity_poly.pdbx_seq_one_letter_code
_entity_poly.pdbx_strand_id
1 'polypeptide(L)' 'VRPQGALRGALSYVWQPWIAWAYGASFDRQTERHVPAAGLDLQESRYVIDDLLKLLTVRVPDLKAV' A
#
# COMPACT_ATOMS: atom_id res chain seq x y z
N VAL A 1 13.68 -13.88 15.96
CA VAL A 1 12.21 -13.71 16.05
C VAL A 1 11.91 -12.30 16.58
N ARG A 2 11.65 -11.30 15.73
CA ARG A 2 11.40 -9.93 16.23
C ARG A 2 9.89 -9.65 16.25
N PRO A 3 9.28 -9.50 17.44
CA PRO A 3 7.86 -9.24 17.58
C PRO A 3 7.62 -7.73 17.62
N GLN A 4 7.61 -7.02 16.49
CA GLN A 4 7.37 -5.56 16.50
C GLN A 4 6.41 -5.00 15.44
N GLY A 5 5.75 -5.83 14.62
CA GLY A 5 4.75 -5.34 13.65
C GLY A 5 3.30 -5.28 14.16
N ALA A 6 2.89 -6.20 15.03
CA ALA A 6 1.47 -6.38 15.37
C ALA A 6 0.88 -5.23 16.22
N LEU A 7 1.64 -4.73 17.19
CA LEU A 7 1.14 -3.72 18.14
C LEU A 7 0.97 -2.34 17.49
N ARG A 8 1.94 -1.92 16.68
CA ARG A 8 1.83 -0.69 15.87
C ARG A 8 0.74 -0.82 14.81
N GLY A 9 0.64 -1.99 14.18
CA GLY A 9 -0.44 -2.33 13.25
C GLY A 9 -1.83 -2.16 13.86
N ALA A 10 -2.04 -2.63 15.09
CA ALA A 10 -3.31 -2.50 15.82
C ALA A 10 -3.63 -1.04 16.15
N LEU A 11 -2.66 -0.26 16.63
CA LEU A 11 -2.84 1.17 16.91
C LEU A 11 -3.22 1.98 15.66
N SER A 12 -2.59 1.70 14.51
CA SER A 12 -2.96 2.35 13.24
C SER A 12 -4.37 1.99 12.76
N TYR A 13 -4.87 0.78 13.06
CA TYR A 13 -6.24 0.37 12.71
C TYR A 13 -7.29 1.15 13.51
N VAL A 14 -7.00 1.50 14.76
CA VAL A 14 -7.89 2.29 15.62
C VAL A 14 -7.98 3.75 15.15
N TRP A 15 -6.89 4.29 14.59
CA TRP A 15 -6.83 5.66 14.08
C TRP A 15 -7.33 5.81 12.63
N GLN A 16 -7.34 4.74 11.85
CA GLN A 16 -7.81 4.73 10.46
C GLN A 16 -9.19 5.37 10.21
N PRO A 17 -10.25 5.08 11.00
CA PRO A 17 -11.57 5.65 10.76
C PRO A 17 -11.59 7.17 10.89
N TRP A 18 -10.84 7.72 11.85
CA TRP A 18 -10.73 9.16 12.08
C TRP A 18 -9.92 9.85 10.98
N ILE A 19 -8.85 9.22 10.51
CA ILE A 19 -8.03 9.72 9.39
C ILE A 19 -8.84 9.69 8.09
N ALA A 20 -9.58 8.61 7.83
CA ALA A 20 -10.45 8.50 6.67
C ALA A 20 -11.56 9.56 6.67
N TRP A 21 -12.13 9.86 7.85
CA TRP A 21 -13.11 10.93 7.99
C TRP A 21 -12.50 12.32 7.79
N ALA A 22 -11.35 12.61 8.39
CA ALA A 22 -10.74 13.94 8.36
C ALA A 22 -10.08 14.29 7.01
N TYR A 23 -9.45 13.31 6.36
CA TYR A 23 -8.66 13.54 5.14
C TYR A 23 -9.27 12.92 3.88
N GLY A 24 -10.36 12.15 4.00
CA GLY A 24 -10.92 11.38 2.88
C GLY A 24 -10.00 10.27 2.36
N ALA A 25 -8.88 10.04 3.04
CA ALA A 25 -7.86 9.08 2.64
C ALA A 25 -7.85 7.90 3.60
N SER A 26 -8.08 6.69 3.09
CA SER A 26 -7.82 5.46 3.83
C SER A 26 -6.41 4.95 3.50
N PHE A 27 -5.70 4.49 4.51
CA PHE A 27 -4.40 3.83 4.32
C PHE A 27 -4.63 2.34 4.04
N ASP A 28 -4.44 1.91 2.80
CA ASP A 28 -4.43 0.49 2.44
C ASP A 28 -2.99 -0.03 2.40
N ARG A 29 -2.66 -1.06 3.19
CA ARG A 29 -1.32 -1.68 3.19
C ARG A 29 -1.07 -2.55 1.95
N GLN A 30 -2.14 -2.96 1.27
CA GLN A 30 -2.13 -3.87 0.14
C GLN A 30 -2.47 -3.15 -1.16
N THR A 31 -2.07 -1.87 -1.28
CA THR A 31 -2.27 -1.04 -2.48
C THR A 31 -1.81 -1.73 -3.77
N GLU A 32 -0.80 -2.58 -3.68
CA GLU A 32 -0.30 -3.40 -4.80
C GLU A 32 -1.35 -4.30 -5.45
N ARG A 33 -2.42 -4.66 -4.74
CA ARG A 33 -3.55 -5.44 -5.31
C ARG A 33 -4.39 -4.65 -6.30
N HIS A 34 -4.39 -3.31 -6.20
CA HIS A 34 -5.14 -2.45 -7.10
C HIS A 34 -4.35 -2.11 -8.38
N VAL A 35 -3.04 -2.42 -8.42
CA VAL A 35 -2.16 -2.12 -9.56
C VAL A 35 -2.62 -2.83 -10.84
N PRO A 36 -2.93 -4.14 -10.85
CA PRO A 36 -3.47 -4.80 -12.04
C PRO A 36 -4.84 -4.27 -12.47
N ALA A 37 -5.71 -3.92 -11.51
CA ALA A 37 -7.02 -3.35 -11.81
C ALA A 37 -6.92 -1.98 -12.49
N ALA A 38 -5.83 -1.25 -12.28
CA ALA A 38 -5.51 -0.01 -12.98
C ALA A 38 -4.85 -0.23 -14.36
N GLY A 39 -4.68 -1.48 -14.82
CA GLY A 39 -4.01 -1.79 -16.09
C GLY A 39 -2.50 -1.56 -16.03
N LEU A 40 -1.91 -1.63 -14.84
CA LEU A 40 -0.48 -1.46 -14.61
C LEU A 40 0.16 -2.78 -14.17
N ASP A 41 1.45 -2.92 -14.46
CA ASP A 41 2.26 -4.04 -13.96
C ASP A 41 3.10 -3.59 -12.77
N LEU A 42 3.00 -4.34 -11.66
CA LEU A 42 3.84 -4.12 -10.49
C LEU A 42 5.26 -4.64 -10.76
N GLN A 43 6.26 -3.76 -10.68
CA GLN A 43 7.67 -4.13 -10.81
C GLN A 43 8.33 -4.34 -9.45
N GLU A 44 8.05 -3.46 -8.50
CA GLU A 44 8.65 -3.51 -7.17
C GLU A 44 7.70 -2.97 -6.12
N SER A 45 7.78 -3.53 -4.92
CA SER A 45 7.04 -3.11 -3.75
C SER A 45 7.94 -3.21 -2.52
N ARG A 46 8.29 -2.07 -1.92
CA ARG A 46 9.19 -2.03 -0.75
C ARG A 46 8.78 -0.99 0.28
N TYR A 47 9.00 -1.29 1.55
CA TYR A 47 8.87 -0.30 2.62
C TYR A 47 10.14 0.57 2.68
N VAL A 48 9.96 1.88 2.62
CA VAL A 48 11.02 2.87 2.83
C VAL A 48 11.13 3.20 4.33
N ILE A 49 9.98 3.23 5.00
CA ILE A 49 9.88 3.29 6.46
C ILE A 49 8.94 2.16 6.88
N ASP A 50 9.43 1.30 7.76
CA ASP A 50 8.69 0.14 8.26
C ASP A 50 7.27 0.53 8.68
N ASP A 51 6.29 -0.16 8.09
CA ASP A 51 4.85 -0.05 8.35
C ASP A 51 4.20 1.33 8.13
N LEU A 52 4.96 2.33 7.67
CA LEU A 52 4.51 3.71 7.49
C LEU A 52 4.53 4.15 6.03
N LEU A 53 5.63 3.90 5.31
CA LEU A 53 5.79 4.38 3.94
C LEU A 53 6.22 3.24 3.03
N LYS A 54 5.37 2.93 2.06
CA LYS A 54 5.58 1.90 1.05
C LYS A 54 5.71 2.57 -0.32
N LEU A 55 6.78 2.24 -1.03
CA LEU A 55 7.03 2.67 -2.39
C LEU A 55 6.68 1.54 -3.36
N LEU A 56 5.86 1.88 -4.35
CA LEU A 56 5.47 0.99 -5.44
C LEU A 56 6.07 1.51 -6.74
N THR A 57 6.86 0.68 -7.40
CA THR A 57 7.32 0.94 -8.76
C THR A 57 6.42 0.18 -9.71
N VAL A 58 5.71 0.90 -10.56
CA VAL A 58 4.74 0.35 -11.52
C VAL A 58 5.10 0.76 -12.93
N ARG A 59 4.78 -0.08 -13.92
CA ARG A 59 4.95 0.23 -15.34
C ARG A 59 3.62 0.13 -16.07
N VAL A 60 3.49 0.91 -17.13
CA VAL A 60 2.45 0.69 -18.14
C VAL A 60 2.88 -0.54 -18.97
N PRO A 61 2.03 -1.56 -19.13
CA PRO A 61 2.30 -2.66 -20.03
C PRO A 61 2.43 -2.13 -21.45
N ASP A 62 3.43 -2.60 -22.22
CA ASP A 62 3.52 -2.24 -23.63
C ASP A 62 2.29 -2.79 -24.37
N LEU A 63 1.51 -1.89 -25.00
CA LEU A 63 0.42 -2.25 -25.92
C LEU A 63 1.00 -2.83 -27.22
N LYS A 64 1.68 -3.98 -27.14
CA LYS A 64 2.15 -4.75 -28.29
C LYS A 64 2.08 -6.24 -28.00
N ALA A 65 0.87 -6.78 -28.04
CA ALA A 65 0.59 -8.14 -28.50
C ALA A 65 -0.91 -8.26 -28.75
N VAL A 66 -1.33 -7.72 -29.90
CA VAL A 66 -2.49 -8.28 -30.63
C VAL A 66 -1.96 -9.44 -31.45
#